data_AF-A0A4Q6DVS6-F1
#
_entry.id   AF-A0A4Q6DVS6-F1
#
_cell.length_a   1.000
_cell.length_b   1.000
_cell.length_c   1.000
_cell.angle_alpha   90.00
_cell.angle_beta   90.00
_cell.angle_gamma   90.00
#
_symmetry.space_group_name_H-M   'P 1'
#
loop_
_entity.id
_entity.type
_entity.pdbx_description
1 polymer ?
#
loop_
_entity_poly.entity_id
_entity_poly.type
_entity_poly.pdbx_seq_one_letter_code
_entity_poly.pdbx_strand_id
1 'polypeptide(L)'
;MLNYIDAISMQLANIFNNAQTTNSILLKNKLKIPVSGILTVRIKSLETNKLISETNKPVTIPPKSDKLVSDAVPAKEDLYYECVFTEKLSGETIFETGRLPYILTPKPGAAPRINGAAVVGVRPNSPFLYKIAASGQKPMHYTVKGLPAGLNVDPNTGIITGTLTNRGTYKMILTAGNATG
;
A
#
# COMPACT_ATOMS: atom_id res chain seq x y z
N MET A 1 42.87 5.50 17.12
CA MET A 1 42.68 4.47 16.09
C MET A 1 41.24 4.64 15.62
N LEU A 2 40.99 4.85 14.33
CA LEU A 2 39.62 5.09 13.84
C LEU A 2 38.90 3.75 13.81
N ASN A 3 37.83 3.59 14.61
CA ASN A 3 37.07 2.35 14.62
C ASN A 3 36.32 2.20 13.30
N TYR A 4 36.35 0.99 12.73
CA TYR A 4 35.72 0.70 11.44
C TYR A 4 34.21 0.98 11.45
N ILE A 5 33.59 0.83 12.62
CA ILE A 5 32.15 1.03 12.81
C ILE A 5 31.72 2.50 12.71
N ASP A 6 32.58 3.45 13.13
CA ASP A 6 32.26 4.89 13.19
C ASP A 6 32.02 5.50 11.80
N ALA A 7 32.52 4.83 10.76
CA ALA A 7 32.38 5.24 9.37
C ALA A 7 31.21 4.55 8.64
N ILE A 8 30.43 3.72 9.36
CA ILE A 8 29.24 3.05 8.85
C ILE A 8 28.01 3.76 9.38
N SER A 9 27.02 3.98 8.52
CA SER A 9 25.70 4.46 8.93
C SER A 9 24.62 3.54 8.41
N MET A 10 23.55 3.41 9.17
CA MET A 10 22.39 2.58 8.86
C MET A 10 21.15 3.46 8.90
N GLN A 11 20.27 3.33 7.90
CA GLN A 11 19.00 4.04 7.87
C GLN A 11 17.93 3.22 7.16
N LEU A 12 16.66 3.44 7.52
CA LEU A 12 15.55 2.87 6.77
C LEU A 12 15.43 3.54 5.40
N ALA A 13 15.34 2.73 4.35
CA ALA A 13 15.01 3.14 3.00
C ALA A 13 13.67 2.51 2.62
N ASN A 14 12.66 3.36 2.49
CA ASN A 14 11.33 2.95 2.05
C ASN A 14 11.30 2.93 0.51
N ILE A 15 11.11 1.75 -0.07
CA ILE A 15 10.89 1.61 -1.51
C ILE A 15 9.39 1.44 -1.74
N PHE A 16 8.78 2.48 -2.32
CA PHE A 16 7.37 2.47 -2.70
C PHE A 16 7.25 1.99 -4.14
N ASN A 17 6.85 0.74 -4.34
CA ASN A 17 6.39 0.26 -5.64
C ASN A 17 4.87 0.23 -5.65
N ASN A 18 4.25 0.50 -6.81
CA ASN A 18 2.81 0.74 -7.05
C ASN A 18 1.80 -0.30 -6.48
N ALA A 19 2.25 -1.36 -5.80
CA ALA A 19 1.41 -2.33 -5.10
C ALA A 19 2.01 -2.90 -3.80
N GLN A 20 3.28 -2.61 -3.48
CA GLN A 20 3.99 -3.20 -2.34
C GLN A 20 5.05 -2.21 -1.81
N THR A 21 5.01 -1.91 -0.52
CA THR A 21 6.09 -1.21 0.17
C THR A 21 7.09 -2.25 0.64
N THR A 22 8.30 -2.25 0.06
CA THR A 22 9.42 -3.04 0.60
C THR A 22 10.25 -2.12 1.47
N ASN A 23 10.17 -2.32 2.78
CA ASN A 23 11.04 -1.64 3.73
C ASN A 23 12.43 -2.27 3.64
N SER A 24 13.44 -1.48 3.28
CA SER A 24 14.82 -1.92 3.13
C SER A 24 15.73 -1.17 4.09
N ILE A 25 16.83 -1.77 4.50
CA ILE A 25 17.86 -1.10 5.30
C ILE A 25 18.99 -0.68 4.38
N LEU A 26 19.31 0.61 4.39
CA LEU A 26 20.42 1.21 3.66
C LEU A 26 21.62 1.32 4.60
N LEU A 27 22.65 0.55 4.28
CA LEU A 27 23.94 0.60 4.95
C LEU A 27 24.92 1.40 4.09
N LYS A 28 25.54 2.44 4.65
CA LYS A 28 26.54 3.27 3.95
C LYS A 28 27.90 3.08 4.57
N ASN A 29 28.91 2.88 3.74
CA ASN A 29 30.30 2.76 4.16
C ASN A 29 31.12 3.95 3.62
N LYS A 30 31.65 4.80 4.51
CA LYS A 30 32.51 5.94 4.13
C LYS A 30 34.00 5.55 3.98
N LEU A 31 34.40 4.35 4.38
CA LEU A 31 35.79 3.91 4.34
C LEU A 31 36.23 3.54 2.92
N LYS A 32 37.54 3.58 2.71
CA LYS A 32 38.20 3.11 1.47
C LYS A 32 38.38 1.60 1.41
N ILE A 33 37.87 0.86 2.40
CA ILE A 33 37.94 -0.60 2.47
C ILE A 33 36.52 -1.19 2.58
N PRO A 34 36.31 -2.44 2.13
CA PRO A 34 35.04 -3.12 2.33
C PRO A 34 34.85 -3.45 3.81
N VAL A 35 33.61 -3.39 4.29
CA VAL A 35 33.26 -3.84 5.64
C VAL A 35 32.22 -4.95 5.54
N SER A 36 32.45 -6.04 6.27
CA SER A 36 31.56 -7.20 6.30
C SER A 36 31.05 -7.45 7.71
N GLY A 37 29.83 -7.93 7.81
CA GLY A 37 29.19 -8.19 9.09
C GLY A 37 27.89 -8.95 8.95
N ILE A 38 27.19 -9.11 10.07
CA ILE A 38 25.86 -9.70 10.12
C ILE A 38 24.87 -8.60 10.45
N LEU A 39 23.88 -8.40 9.56
CA LEU A 39 22.72 -7.58 9.83
C LEU A 39 21.63 -8.45 10.46
N THR A 40 21.28 -8.16 11.70
CA THR A 40 20.15 -8.74 12.42
C THR A 40 18.99 -7.76 12.34
N VAL A 41 17.87 -8.18 11.74
CA VAL A 41 16.64 -7.39 11.62
C VAL A 41 15.59 -8.03 12.51
N ARG A 42 15.14 -7.31 13.53
CA ARG A 42 14.04 -7.72 14.41
C ARG A 42 12.84 -6.83 14.16
N ILE A 43 11.68 -7.45 14.01
CA ILE A 43 10.40 -6.75 13.89
C ILE A 43 9.60 -7.05 15.15
N LYS A 44 9.17 -6.00 15.83
CA LYS A 44 8.43 -6.09 17.08
C LYS A 44 7.14 -5.28 17.00
N SER A 45 6.15 -5.69 17.80
CA SER A 45 4.95 -4.88 18.01
C SER A 45 5.27 -3.69 18.91
N LEU A 46 4.82 -2.50 18.54
CA LEU A 46 4.98 -1.26 19.30
C LEU A 46 4.22 -1.31 20.64
N GLU A 47 3.09 -2.02 20.69
CA GLU A 47 2.25 -2.08 21.90
C GLU A 47 2.81 -3.02 22.95
N THR A 48 3.27 -4.20 22.53
CA THR A 48 3.63 -5.28 23.47
C THR A 48 5.12 -5.61 23.48
N ASN A 49 5.94 -4.94 22.66
CA ASN A 49 7.36 -5.27 22.41
C ASN A 49 7.60 -6.75 22.04
N LYS A 50 6.56 -7.46 21.59
CA LYS A 50 6.64 -8.87 21.22
C LYS A 50 7.37 -9.02 19.89
N LEU A 51 8.36 -9.91 19.85
CA LEU A 51 9.06 -10.28 18.62
C LEU A 51 8.10 -10.98 17.65
N ILE A 52 8.04 -10.47 16.42
CA ILE A 52 7.19 -10.99 15.33
C ILE A 52 8.03 -11.71 14.30
N SER A 53 9.20 -11.17 13.99
CA SER A 53 10.14 -11.76 13.04
C SER A 53 11.56 -11.38 13.40
N GLU A 54 12.50 -12.29 13.17
CA GLU A 54 13.93 -12.05 13.29
C GLU A 54 14.64 -12.70 12.10
N THR A 55 15.45 -11.91 11.40
CA THR A 55 16.22 -12.38 10.25
C THR A 55 17.68 -11.97 10.41
N ASN A 56 18.58 -12.91 10.16
CA ASN A 56 20.02 -12.69 10.18
C ASN A 56 20.56 -12.81 8.75
N LYS A 57 21.15 -11.73 8.23
CA LYS A 57 21.71 -11.69 6.87
C LYS A 57 23.19 -11.33 6.91
N PRO A 58 24.09 -12.12 6.31
CA PRO A 58 25.46 -11.70 6.08
C PRO A 58 25.46 -10.57 5.03
N VAL A 59 26.16 -9.47 5.32
CA VAL A 59 26.22 -8.30 4.44
C VAL A 59 27.66 -7.84 4.30
N THR A 60 28.07 -7.58 3.06
CA THR A 60 29.33 -6.91 2.72
C THR A 60 29.02 -5.60 2.03
N ILE A 61 29.51 -4.50 2.60
CA ILE A 61 29.34 -3.14 2.10
C ILE A 61 30.65 -2.73 1.41
N PRO A 62 30.68 -2.52 0.08
CA PRO A 62 31.90 -2.15 -0.64
C PRO A 62 32.45 -0.78 -0.19
N PRO A 63 33.72 -0.46 -0.51
CA PRO A 63 34.34 0.83 -0.20
C PRO A 63 33.53 2.01 -0.76
N LYS A 64 33.39 3.09 0.04
CA LYS A 64 32.73 4.35 -0.38
C LYS A 64 31.38 4.13 -1.08
N SER A 65 30.61 3.15 -0.62
CA SER A 65 29.39 2.73 -1.30
C SER A 65 28.26 2.44 -0.32
N ASP A 66 27.08 2.34 -0.90
CA ASP A 66 25.84 2.06 -0.19
C ASP A 66 25.35 0.66 -0.57
N LYS A 67 24.82 -0.08 0.40
CA LYS A 67 24.20 -1.39 0.20
C LYS A 67 22.78 -1.38 0.74
N LEU A 68 21.82 -1.65 -0.13
CA LEU A 68 20.45 -1.94 0.26
C LEU A 68 20.31 -3.41 0.61
N VAL A 69 19.75 -3.67 1.79
CA VAL A 69 19.36 -4.99 2.25
C VAL A 69 17.86 -4.97 2.46
N SER A 70 17.13 -5.65 1.57
CA SER A 70 15.68 -5.79 1.70
C SER A 70 15.37 -6.88 2.72
N ASP A 71 14.34 -6.65 3.54
CA ASP A 71 13.70 -7.73 4.29
C ASP A 71 12.19 -7.71 4.09
N ALA A 72 11.58 -8.89 4.13
CA ALA A 72 10.14 -8.99 4.05
C ALA A 72 9.56 -8.52 5.38
N VAL A 73 9.12 -7.26 5.42
CA VAL A 73 8.42 -6.71 6.58
C VAL A 73 6.92 -6.98 6.42
N PRO A 74 6.25 -7.58 7.42
CA PRO A 74 4.82 -7.80 7.35
C PRO A 74 4.06 -6.47 7.35
N ALA A 75 3.08 -6.32 6.46
CA ALA A 75 2.19 -5.16 6.40
C ALA A 75 1.14 -5.24 7.52
N LYS A 76 1.58 -5.00 8.77
CA LYS A 76 0.72 -4.94 9.95
C LYS A 76 0.84 -3.57 10.61
N GLU A 77 -0.22 -3.17 11.30
CA GLU A 77 -0.22 -1.95 12.11
C GLU A 77 0.77 -2.05 13.26
N ASP A 78 1.28 -0.89 13.67
CA ASP A 78 2.07 -0.70 14.89
C ASP A 78 3.26 -1.65 15.03
N LEU A 79 3.99 -1.80 13.93
CA LEU A 79 5.29 -2.46 13.92
C LEU A 79 6.42 -1.45 14.03
N TYR A 80 7.42 -1.81 14.81
CA TYR A 80 8.70 -1.12 14.83
C TYR A 80 9.82 -2.12 14.53
N TYR A 81 10.86 -1.64 13.87
CA TYR A 81 12.03 -2.44 13.55
C TYR A 81 13.19 -2.10 14.49
N GLU A 82 13.98 -3.10 14.83
CA GLU A 82 15.29 -2.96 15.46
C GLU A 82 16.31 -3.65 14.56
N CYS A 83 17.23 -2.87 14.01
CA CYS A 83 18.32 -3.37 13.19
C CYS A 83 19.62 -3.26 13.95
N VAL A 84 20.38 -4.35 13.99
CA VAL A 84 21.72 -4.38 14.57
C VAL A 84 22.67 -4.92 13.51
N PHE A 85 23.62 -4.11 13.08
CA PHE A 85 24.72 -4.57 12.24
C PHE A 85 25.93 -4.83 13.12
N THR A 86 26.40 -6.08 13.15
CA THR A 86 27.61 -6.50 13.87
C THR A 86 28.75 -6.69 12.89
N GLU A 87 29.81 -5.90 13.04
CA GLU A 87 30.99 -5.94 12.17
C GLU A 87 31.86 -7.18 12.48
N LYS A 88 32.46 -7.79 11.46
CA LYS A 88 33.13 -9.10 11.59
C LYS A 88 34.50 -9.06 12.27
N LEU A 89 35.26 -7.98 12.14
CA LEU A 89 36.64 -7.85 12.60
C LEU A 89 36.74 -7.27 14.03
N SER A 90 36.09 -6.15 14.29
CA SER A 90 36.05 -5.48 15.60
C SER A 90 34.96 -6.05 16.51
N GLY A 91 33.92 -6.69 15.95
CA GLY A 91 32.76 -7.15 16.70
C GLY A 91 31.86 -6.01 17.19
N GLU A 92 32.17 -4.76 16.81
CA GLU A 92 31.38 -3.60 17.20
C GLU A 92 30.06 -3.55 16.44
N THR A 93 29.07 -2.91 17.06
CA THR A 93 27.69 -2.88 16.55
C THR A 93 27.19 -1.46 16.35
N ILE A 94 26.41 -1.25 15.30
CA ILE A 94 25.53 -0.09 15.16
C ILE A 94 24.08 -0.56 15.23
N PHE A 95 23.24 0.26 15.86
CA PHE A 95 21.82 0.01 15.99
C PHE A 95 21.02 1.12 15.29
N GLU A 96 19.90 0.74 14.70
CA GLU A 96 18.92 1.65 14.12
C GLU A 96 17.54 1.11 14.47
N THR A 97 16.66 2.00 14.92
CA THR A 97 15.29 1.66 15.29
C THR A 97 14.32 2.68 14.71
N GLY A 98 13.12 2.25 14.40
CA GLY A 98 12.11 3.15 13.87
C GLY A 98 10.76 2.47 13.67
N ARG A 99 9.75 3.29 13.37
CA ARG A 99 8.41 2.78 13.03
C ARG A 99 8.40 2.38 11.56
N LEU A 100 7.79 1.23 11.29
CA LEU A 100 7.58 0.79 9.92
C LEU A 100 6.35 1.50 9.36
N PRO A 101 6.43 2.09 8.15
CA PRO A 101 5.24 2.64 7.51
C PRO A 101 4.30 1.49 7.15
N TYR A 102 3.00 1.68 7.40
CA TYR A 102 1.95 0.74 7.02
C TYR A 102 0.81 1.49 6.33
N ILE A 103 0.04 0.76 5.52
CA ILE A 103 -1.17 1.31 4.91
C ILE A 103 -2.36 1.12 5.85
N LEU A 104 -3.06 2.21 6.14
CA LEU A 104 -4.31 2.20 6.90
C LEU A 104 -5.51 1.72 6.06
N THR A 105 -5.32 1.54 4.74
CA THR A 105 -6.38 1.13 3.84
C THR A 105 -6.47 -0.40 3.84
N PRO A 106 -7.54 -0.99 4.40
CA PRO A 106 -7.74 -2.42 4.30
C PRO A 106 -7.90 -2.82 2.84
N LYS A 107 -7.55 -4.07 2.53
CA LYS A 107 -7.81 -4.63 1.20
C LYS A 107 -9.31 -4.49 0.88
N PRO A 108 -9.70 -3.96 -0.30
CA PRO A 108 -11.10 -3.89 -0.69
C PRO A 108 -11.77 -5.26 -0.64
N GLY A 109 -13.00 -5.31 -0.14
CA GLY A 109 -13.81 -6.52 -0.12
C GLY A 109 -14.01 -7.08 -1.53
N ALA A 110 -14.14 -8.41 -1.64
CA ALA A 110 -14.35 -9.06 -2.93
C ALA A 110 -15.76 -8.81 -3.48
N ALA A 111 -16.77 -8.89 -2.61
CA ALA A 111 -18.18 -8.70 -2.95
C ALA A 111 -18.46 -7.27 -3.45
N PRO A 112 -19.40 -7.09 -4.40
CA PRO A 112 -19.76 -5.78 -4.89
C PRO A 112 -20.51 -4.98 -3.82
N ARG A 113 -20.22 -3.69 -3.73
CA ARG A 113 -20.95 -2.75 -2.86
C ARG A 113 -21.07 -1.41 -3.55
N ILE A 114 -22.30 -0.95 -3.75
CA ILE A 114 -22.58 0.38 -4.28
C ILE A 114 -22.35 1.41 -3.16
N ASN A 115 -21.54 2.42 -3.46
CA ASN A 115 -21.16 3.49 -2.52
C ASN A 115 -21.38 4.90 -3.12
N GLY A 116 -22.09 4.98 -4.25
CA GLY A 116 -22.46 6.24 -4.89
C GLY A 116 -23.59 6.98 -4.16
N ALA A 117 -23.87 8.20 -4.59
CA ALA A 117 -24.96 9.00 -4.06
C ALA A 117 -26.32 8.32 -4.30
N ALA A 118 -27.17 8.29 -3.27
CA ALA A 118 -28.51 7.71 -3.36
C ALA A 118 -29.49 8.57 -4.17
N VAL A 119 -29.21 9.87 -4.30
CA VAL A 119 -30.05 10.84 -5.01
C VAL A 119 -29.15 11.76 -5.84
N VAL A 120 -29.53 11.99 -7.09
CA VAL A 120 -28.85 12.90 -8.01
C VAL A 120 -29.91 13.74 -8.71
N GLY A 121 -29.64 15.03 -8.89
CA GLY A 121 -30.51 15.96 -9.60
C GLY A 121 -29.89 16.43 -10.92
N VAL A 122 -30.73 16.62 -11.93
CA VAL A 122 -30.35 17.23 -13.22
C VAL A 122 -31.49 18.11 -13.71
N ARG A 123 -31.17 19.18 -14.43
CA ARG A 123 -32.19 20.03 -15.06
C ARG A 123 -32.77 19.32 -16.29
N PRO A 124 -34.07 19.48 -16.59
CA PRO A 124 -34.63 19.03 -17.86
C PRO A 124 -33.84 19.54 -19.06
N ASN A 125 -33.76 18.74 -20.11
CA ASN A 125 -33.04 19.01 -21.36
C ASN A 125 -31.51 19.20 -21.21
N SER A 126 -30.95 18.93 -20.03
CA SER A 126 -29.50 18.91 -19.82
C SER A 126 -28.96 17.48 -19.95
N PRO A 127 -27.73 17.30 -20.47
CA PRO A 127 -27.10 15.98 -20.50
C PRO A 127 -26.90 15.45 -19.09
N PHE A 128 -27.32 14.21 -18.87
CA PHE A 128 -27.11 13.46 -17.66
C PHE A 128 -25.90 12.54 -17.82
N LEU A 129 -25.00 12.56 -16.84
CA LEU A 129 -23.86 11.65 -16.74
C LEU A 129 -23.72 11.23 -15.29
N TYR A 130 -23.87 9.94 -15.03
CA TYR A 130 -23.73 9.38 -13.70
C TYR A 130 -22.99 8.04 -13.74
N LYS A 131 -21.92 7.91 -12.97
CA LYS A 131 -21.22 6.65 -12.78
C LYS A 131 -21.69 5.98 -11.51
N ILE A 132 -22.17 4.75 -11.60
CA ILE A 132 -22.48 3.92 -10.45
C ILE A 132 -21.16 3.59 -9.74
N ALA A 133 -20.85 4.31 -8.66
CA ALA A 133 -19.68 4.03 -7.86
C ALA A 133 -19.92 2.75 -7.06
N ALA A 134 -19.16 1.71 -7.38
CA ALA A 134 -19.16 0.45 -6.66
C ALA A 134 -17.74 -0.06 -6.41
N SER A 135 -17.51 -0.59 -5.21
CA SER A 135 -16.33 -1.39 -4.87
C SER A 135 -16.60 -2.87 -5.13
N GLY A 136 -15.57 -3.64 -5.47
CA GLY A 136 -15.65 -5.10 -5.65
C GLY A 136 -14.52 -5.60 -6.55
N GLN A 137 -14.32 -6.91 -6.61
CA GLN A 137 -13.41 -7.51 -7.58
C GLN A 137 -13.95 -7.31 -9.01
N LYS A 138 -13.04 -6.97 -9.93
CA LYS A 138 -13.33 -6.87 -11.37
C LYS A 138 -13.24 -8.25 -12.02
N PRO A 139 -13.94 -8.51 -13.14
CA PRO A 139 -14.87 -7.61 -13.84
C PRO A 139 -16.20 -7.41 -13.08
N MET A 140 -16.79 -6.22 -13.23
CA MET A 140 -18.07 -5.84 -12.63
C MET A 140 -19.14 -5.71 -13.72
N HIS A 141 -20.38 -6.06 -13.40
CA HIS A 141 -21.54 -5.89 -14.29
C HIS A 141 -22.63 -5.08 -13.58
N TYR A 142 -23.27 -4.17 -14.32
CA TYR A 142 -24.24 -3.22 -13.78
C TYR A 142 -25.57 -3.34 -14.50
N THR A 143 -26.66 -3.33 -13.72
CA THR A 143 -28.02 -3.27 -14.26
C THR A 143 -28.86 -2.24 -13.50
N VAL A 144 -29.83 -1.66 -14.20
CA VAL A 144 -30.72 -0.63 -13.63
C VAL A 144 -32.16 -0.99 -13.97
N LYS A 145 -32.99 -1.16 -12.94
CA LYS A 145 -34.45 -1.29 -13.11
C LYS A 145 -35.12 0.07 -12.88
N GLY A 146 -36.13 0.36 -13.70
CA GLY A 146 -36.86 1.63 -13.66
C GLY A 146 -36.12 2.81 -14.28
N LEU A 147 -35.17 2.54 -15.20
CA LEU A 147 -34.45 3.59 -15.91
C LEU A 147 -35.43 4.43 -16.75
N PRO A 148 -35.51 5.76 -16.55
CA PRO A 148 -36.41 6.61 -17.31
C PRO A 148 -36.08 6.62 -18.80
N ALA A 149 -37.10 6.79 -19.63
CA ALA A 149 -36.92 6.98 -21.06
C ALA A 149 -36.00 8.18 -21.34
N GLY A 150 -35.07 8.01 -22.28
CA GLY A 150 -34.05 9.01 -22.60
C GLY A 150 -32.72 8.82 -21.89
N LEU A 151 -32.63 7.87 -20.94
CA LEU A 151 -31.37 7.43 -20.36
C LEU A 151 -31.01 6.01 -20.81
N ASN A 152 -29.71 5.73 -20.87
CA ASN A 152 -29.14 4.41 -21.11
C ASN A 152 -28.06 4.12 -20.08
N VAL A 153 -27.83 2.84 -19.77
CA VAL A 153 -26.73 2.39 -18.91
C VAL A 153 -25.82 1.47 -19.69
N ASP A 154 -24.51 1.74 -19.63
CA ASP A 154 -23.50 0.77 -20.08
C ASP A 154 -23.27 -0.27 -18.98
N PRO A 155 -23.61 -1.55 -19.22
CA PRO A 155 -23.53 -2.58 -18.19
C PRO A 155 -22.09 -2.96 -17.80
N ASN A 156 -21.07 -2.62 -18.59
CA ASN A 156 -19.68 -2.95 -18.30
C ASN A 156 -18.97 -1.84 -17.50
N THR A 157 -19.35 -0.58 -17.75
CA THR A 157 -18.73 0.58 -17.09
C THR A 157 -19.57 1.12 -15.93
N GLY A 158 -20.87 0.80 -15.89
CA GLY A 158 -21.82 1.33 -14.92
C GLY A 158 -22.13 2.81 -15.14
N ILE A 159 -21.89 3.33 -16.35
CA ILE A 159 -22.12 4.73 -16.70
C ILE A 159 -23.54 4.86 -17.27
N ILE A 160 -24.33 5.73 -16.64
CA ILE A 160 -25.65 6.15 -17.10
C ILE A 160 -25.51 7.48 -17.84
N THR A 161 -25.99 7.53 -19.07
CA THR A 161 -25.97 8.72 -19.93
C THR A 161 -27.30 8.96 -20.60
N GLY A 162 -27.54 10.21 -21.02
CA GLY A 162 -28.70 10.57 -21.83
C GLY A 162 -29.28 11.92 -21.43
N THR A 163 -30.56 12.14 -21.74
CA THR A 163 -31.24 13.41 -21.46
C THR A 163 -32.67 13.15 -21.02
N LEU A 164 -33.10 13.82 -19.94
CA LEU A 164 -34.48 13.79 -19.46
C LEU A 164 -35.20 15.08 -19.88
N THR A 165 -36.35 14.95 -20.55
CA THR A 165 -37.16 16.10 -20.99
C THR A 165 -38.20 16.50 -19.95
N ASN A 166 -38.73 15.53 -19.22
CA ASN A 166 -39.80 15.74 -18.24
C ASN A 166 -39.23 15.97 -16.84
N ARG A 167 -39.81 16.92 -16.11
CA ARG A 167 -39.55 17.11 -14.68
C ARG A 167 -40.18 15.99 -13.89
N GLY A 168 -39.47 15.47 -12.90
CA GLY A 168 -40.01 14.44 -12.03
C GLY A 168 -38.97 13.86 -11.08
N THR A 169 -39.45 13.04 -10.15
CA THR A 169 -38.61 12.18 -9.32
C THR A 169 -38.70 10.76 -9.84
N TYR A 170 -37.56 10.20 -10.23
CA TYR A 170 -37.49 8.85 -10.78
C TYR A 170 -36.82 7.93 -9.77
N LYS A 171 -37.55 6.93 -9.27
CA LYS A 171 -37.00 5.89 -8.40
C LYS A 171 -36.43 4.77 -9.26
N MET A 172 -35.15 4.48 -9.06
CA MET A 172 -34.42 3.44 -9.80
C MET A 172 -33.82 2.44 -8.82
N ILE A 173 -33.67 1.20 -9.27
CA ILE A 173 -32.97 0.16 -8.52
C ILE A 173 -31.68 -0.17 -9.26
N LEU A 174 -30.54 0.18 -8.66
CA LEU A 174 -29.22 -0.11 -9.18
C LEU A 174 -28.75 -1.46 -8.64
N THR A 175 -28.21 -2.32 -9.51
CA THR A 175 -27.60 -3.59 -9.12
C THR A 175 -26.19 -3.65 -9.71
N ALA A 176 -25.22 -4.03 -8.88
CA ALA A 176 -23.84 -4.27 -9.29
C ALA A 176 -23.49 -5.71 -8.89
N GLY A 177 -22.96 -6.49 -9.82
CA GLY A 177 -22.59 -7.89 -9.63
C GLY A 177 -21.18 -8.19 -10.11
N ASN A 178 -20.54 -9.19 -9.51
CA ASN A 178 -19.28 -9.77 -9.95
C ASN A 178 -19.26 -11.29 -9.69
N ALA A 179 -18.11 -11.93 -9.88
CA ALA A 179 -17.98 -13.39 -9.68
C ALA A 179 -18.21 -13.85 -8.22
N THR A 180 -18.21 -12.94 -7.26
CA THR A 180 -18.33 -13.23 -5.82
C THR A 180 -19.68 -12.84 -5.22
N GLY A 181 -20.58 -12.24 -6.00
CA GLY A 181 -21.91 -11.79 -5.58
C GLY A 181 -22.51 -10.75 -6.50
#